data_AF-A0A6G2HIE5-F1
#
_entry.id   AF-A0A6G2HIE5-F1
#
_cell.length_a   1.000
_cell.length_b   1.000
_cell.length_c   1.000
_cell.angle_alpha   90.00
_cell.angle_beta   90.00
_cell.angle_gamma   90.00
#
_symmetry.space_group_name_H-M   'P 1'
#
loop_
_entity.id
_entity.type
_entity.pdbx_description
1 polymer ?
#
loop_
_entity_poly.entity_id
_entity_poly.type
_entity_poly.pdbx_seq_one_letter_code
_entity_poly.pdbx_strand_id
1 'polypeptide(L)' 'MSVEEQLTDTQREVVEVLREGRATPQHIEQNTTIPSKHAVQHHLKELRLADVVIKVNTGLYELSDEFDN' A
#
# COMPACT_ATOMS: atom_id res chain seq x y z
N MET A 1 18.53 5.39 -6.51
CA MET A 1 17.16 5.88 -6.27
C MET A 1 16.44 4.76 -5.57
N SER A 2 16.02 5.00 -4.34
CA SER A 2 15.21 4.07 -3.56
C SER A 2 13.83 3.92 -4.20
N VAL A 3 13.15 2.79 -3.94
CA VAL A 3 11.79 2.55 -4.46
C VAL A 3 10.80 3.58 -3.89
N GLU A 4 11.01 4.01 -2.65
CA GLU A 4 10.20 5.01 -1.94
C GLU A 4 10.23 6.41 -2.59
N GLU A 5 11.36 6.80 -3.20
CA GLU A 5 11.48 8.06 -3.94
C GLU A 5 10.61 8.09 -5.21
N GLN A 6 10.25 6.94 -5.77
CA GLN A 6 9.44 6.80 -6.99
C GLN A 6 7.93 6.76 -6.70
N LEU A 7 7.53 6.63 -5.44
CA LEU A 7 6.13 6.56 -5.04
C LEU A 7 5.42 7.91 -5.20
N THR A 8 4.18 7.87 -5.66
CA THR A 8 3.29 9.04 -5.62
C THR A 8 2.90 9.38 -4.18
N ASP A 9 2.42 10.59 -3.95
CA ASP A 9 1.97 11.00 -2.60
C ASP A 9 0.87 10.07 -2.06
N THR A 10 -0.09 9.68 -2.90
CA THR A 10 -1.12 8.71 -2.51
C THR A 10 -0.57 7.31 -2.23
N GLN A 11 0.45 6.87 -2.96
CA GLN A 11 1.10 5.58 -2.71
C GLN A 11 1.89 5.60 -1.39
N ARG A 12 2.52 6.73 -1.05
CA ARG A 12 3.17 6.92 0.26
C ARG A 12 2.16 6.83 1.39
N GLU A 13 0.99 7.45 1.26
CA GLU A 13 -0.08 7.31 2.27
C GLU A 13 -0.49 5.84 2.49
N VAL A 14 -0.60 5.03 1.42
CA VAL A 14 -0.88 3.59 1.56
C VAL A 14 0.24 2.87 2.32
N VAL A 15 1.50 3.19 2.01
CA VAL A 15 2.67 2.60 2.68
C VAL A 15 2.69 2.98 4.16
N GLU A 16 2.43 4.24 4.52
CA GLU A 16 2.35 4.68 5.91
C GLU A 16 1.31 3.89 6.71
N VAL A 17 0.12 3.68 6.16
CA VAL A 17 -0.90 2.83 6.82
C VAL A 17 -0.41 1.40 7.00
N LEU A 18 0.34 0.86 6.03
CA LEU A 18 0.88 -0.51 6.12
C LEU A 18 2.12 -0.62 7.01
N ARG A 19 2.80 0.50 7.33
CA ARG A 19 3.88 0.54 8.36
C ARG A 19 3.35 0.28 9.76
N GLU A 20 2.08 0.63 10.03
CA GLU A 20 1.42 0.31 11.31
C GLU A 20 1.04 -1.17 11.43
N GLY A 21 1.04 -1.90 10.30
CA GLY A 21 0.77 -3.32 10.23
C GLY A 21 -0.13 -3.70 9.06
N ARG A 22 -0.72 -4.90 9.14
CA ARG A 22 -1.54 -5.44 8.06
C ARG A 22 -2.85 -4.67 7.92
N ALA A 23 -3.17 -4.23 6.71
CA ALA A 23 -4.37 -3.46 6.44
C ALA A 23 -5.21 -4.03 5.29
N THR A 24 -6.51 -3.73 5.33
CA THR A 24 -7.44 -4.03 4.23
C THR A 24 -7.63 -2.79 3.34
N PRO A 25 -8.05 -2.94 2.07
CA PRO A 25 -8.34 -1.78 1.22
C PRO A 25 -9.36 -0.80 1.79
N GLN A 26 -10.28 -1.29 2.61
CA GLN A 26 -11.26 -0.44 3.31
C GLN A 26 -10.60 0.34 4.45
N HIS A 27 -9.71 -0.29 5.21
CA HIS A 27 -8.99 0.39 6.28
C HIS A 27 -8.06 1.48 5.72
N ILE A 28 -7.37 1.19 4.62
CA ILE A 28 -6.51 2.17 3.94
C ILE A 28 -7.35 3.36 3.43
N GLU A 29 -8.49 3.10 2.79
CA GLU A 29 -9.37 4.19 2.34
C GLU A 29 -9.82 5.10 3.49
N GLN A 30 -10.11 4.53 4.66
CA GLN A 30 -10.53 5.30 5.84
C GLN A 30 -9.42 6.13 6.50
N ASN A 31 -8.15 5.82 6.22
CA ASN A 31 -6.98 6.45 6.83
C ASN A 31 -6.11 7.22 5.83
N THR A 32 -6.57 7.39 4.60
CA THR A 32 -5.85 8.11 3.54
C THR A 32 -6.76 9.13 2.88
N THR A 33 -6.19 9.97 2.01
CA THR A 33 -6.94 10.95 1.21
C THR A 33 -7.53 10.33 -0.06
N ILE A 34 -7.32 9.03 -0.27
CA ILE A 34 -7.74 8.31 -1.47
C ILE A 34 -9.27 8.20 -1.50
N PRO A 35 -9.93 8.68 -2.57
CA PRO A 35 -11.37 8.95 -2.55
C PRO A 35 -12.26 7.70 -2.63
N SER A 36 -11.69 6.50 -2.81
CA SER A 36 -12.46 5.27 -2.88
C SER A 36 -11.64 4.01 -2.68
N LYS A 37 -12.30 2.96 -2.22
CA LYS A 37 -11.73 1.60 -2.14
C LYS A 37 -11.21 1.09 -3.49
N HIS A 38 -11.84 1.46 -4.61
CA HIS A 38 -11.38 1.06 -5.94
C HIS A 38 -10.04 1.73 -6.30
N ALA A 39 -9.87 3.01 -5.96
CA ALA A 39 -8.60 3.72 -6.13
C ALA A 39 -7.50 3.12 -5.21
N VAL A 40 -7.83 2.76 -3.97
CA VAL A 40 -6.91 2.04 -3.08
C VAL A 40 -6.50 0.70 -3.69
N GLN A 41 -7.43 -0.08 -4.24
CA GLN A 41 -7.11 -1.34 -4.91
C GLN A 41 -6.21 -1.17 -6.13
N HIS A 42 -6.37 -0.06 -6.87
CA HIS A 42 -5.48 0.29 -7.97
C HIS A 42 -4.05 0.53 -7.47
N HIS A 43 -3.88 1.40 -6.47
CA HIS A 43 -2.57 1.68 -5.90
C HIS A 43 -1.93 0.44 -5.24
N LEU A 44 -2.69 -0.38 -4.52
CA LEU A 44 -2.19 -1.65 -3.99
C LEU A 44 -1.74 -2.62 -5.08
N LYS A 45 -2.38 -2.59 -6.25
CA LYS A 45 -1.95 -3.40 -7.40
C LYS A 45 -0.64 -2.87 -7.97
N GLU A 46 -0.49 -1.57 -8.14
CA GLU A 46 0.75 -0.93 -8.61
C GLU A 46 1.92 -1.21 -7.64
N LEU A 47 1.71 -0.96 -6.35
CA LEU A 47 2.68 -1.23 -5.29
C LEU A 47 3.09 -2.70 -5.25
N ARG A 48 2.14 -3.61 -5.49
CA ARG A 48 2.44 -5.04 -5.56
C ARG A 48 3.26 -5.42 -6.80
N LEU A 49 3.02 -4.76 -7.93
CA LEU A 49 3.84 -4.96 -9.14
C LEU A 49 5.26 -4.40 -9.00
N ALA A 50 5.44 -3.44 -8.09
CA ALA A 50 6.72 -2.88 -7.71
C ALA A 50 7.38 -3.59 -6.51
N ASP A 51 6.85 -4.74 -6.09
CA ASP A 51 7.31 -5.55 -4.94
C ASP A 51 7.36 -4.78 -3.60
N VAL A 52 6.59 -3.69 -3.47
CA VAL A 52 6.50 -2.87 -2.24
C VAL A 52 5.54 -3.47 -1.22
N VAL A 53 4.45 -4.09 -1.68
CA VAL A 53 3.42 -4.70 -0.82
C VAL A 53 3.11 -6.11 -1.28
N ILE A 54 2.77 -6.97 -0.33
CA ILE A 54 2.32 -8.34 -0.61
C ILE A 54 0.88 -8.54 -0.15
N LYS A 55 0.19 -9.46 -0.80
CA LYS A 55 -1.18 -9.85 -0.44
C LYS A 55 -1.12 -11.10 0.42
N VAL A 56 -1.39 -10.94 1.72
CA VAL A 56 -1.34 -12.02 2.71
C VAL A 56 -2.51 -12.99 2.51
N ASN A 57 -3.72 -12.46 2.34
CA ASN A 57 -4.93 -13.25 2.13
C ASN A 57 -5.98 -12.46 1.33
N THR A 58 -7.23 -12.94 1.28
CA THR A 58 -8.34 -12.27 0.61
C THR A 58 -8.65 -10.90 1.23
N GLY A 59 -8.01 -9.87 0.68
CA GLY A 59 -8.27 -8.48 1.05
C GLY A 59 -7.40 -7.95 2.20
N LEU A 60 -6.37 -8.69 2.61
CA LEU A 60 -5.36 -8.23 3.57
C LEU A 60 -4.01 -8.07 2.89
N TYR A 61 -3.36 -6.94 3.15
CA TYR A 61 -2.09 -6.54 2.57
C TYR A 61 -1.11 -6.18 3.69
N GLU A 62 0.18 -6.35 3.42
CA GLU A 62 1.29 -5.95 4.28
C GLU A 62 2.45 -5.44 3.42
N LEU A 63 3.39 -4.71 4.03
CA LEU A 63 4.63 -4.32 3.37
C LEU A 63 5.45 -5.56 3.03
N SER A 64 6.15 -5.52 1.90
CA SER A 64 7.11 -6.54 1.54
C SER A 64 8.34 -6.45 2.44
N ASP A 65 8.87 -7.59 2.90
CA ASP A 65 10.11 -7.64 3.69
C ASP A 65 11.32 -7.06 2.93
N GLU A 66 11.26 -7.05 1.59
CA GLU A 66 12.26 -6.45 0.71
C GLU A 66 12.16 -4.92 0.63
N PHE A 67 11.04 -4.33 1.06
CA PHE A 67 10.84 -2.88 1.11
C PHE A 67 11.27 -2.27 2.46
N ASP A 68 11.25 -3.06 3.54
CA ASP A 68 11.62 -2.63 4.90
C ASP A 68 13.12 -2.86 5.24
N ASN A 69 13.92 -3.35 4.27
CA ASN A 69 15.37 -3.62 4.38
C ASN A 69 16.20 -2.68 3.52
#